data_AF-A0A9N9NKR3-F1
#
_entry.id   AF-A0A9N9NKR3-F1
#
_cell.length_a   1.000
_cell.length_b   1.000
_cell.length_c   1.000
_cell.angle_alpha   90.00
_cell.angle_beta   90.00
_cell.angle_gamma   90.00
#
_symmetry.space_group_name_H-M   'P 1'
#
loop_
_entity.id
_entity.type
_entity.pdbx_description
1 polymer ?
#
loop_
_entity_poly.entity_id
_entity_poly.type
_entity_poly.pdbx_seq_one_letter_code
_entity_poly.pdbx_strand_id
1 'polypeptide(L)'
;EDVSRWPGNDLDVVCLKSIDNSAYVTREFFQEASDVYSFGIIMMEVITGFPPFYDFPHDENLAISICEGLRPTIGRRIPQLLSNLIDQCLDADPTKRLSSEQLKNTLGQYYKDV
;
A
#
# COMPACT_ATOMS: atom_id res chain seq x y z
N GLU A 1 -20.46 -14.98 0.61
CA GLU A 1 -19.59 -14.86 -0.57
C GLU A 1 -18.30 -15.59 -0.25
N ASP A 2 -17.96 -16.56 -1.09
CA ASP A 2 -17.11 -17.69 -0.75
C ASP A 2 -15.63 -17.32 -0.84
N VAL A 3 -14.98 -17.15 0.32
CA VAL A 3 -13.57 -16.77 0.49
C VAL A 3 -12.62 -17.91 0.08
N SER A 4 -13.15 -19.11 -0.22
CA SER A 4 -12.35 -20.30 -0.52
C SER A 4 -11.81 -20.38 -1.95
N ARG A 5 -12.18 -19.44 -2.84
CA ARG A 5 -11.69 -19.39 -4.23
C ARG A 5 -10.45 -18.54 -4.44
N TRP A 6 -9.91 -17.89 -3.42
CA TRP A 6 -8.58 -17.29 -3.52
C TRP A 6 -7.56 -18.43 -3.37
N PRO A 7 -6.95 -18.93 -4.46
CA PRO A 7 -5.86 -19.88 -4.31
C PRO A 7 -4.79 -19.17 -3.48
N GLY A 8 -4.20 -19.86 -2.50
CA GLY A 8 -3.28 -19.31 -1.49
C GLY A 8 -1.96 -18.74 -2.03
N ASN A 9 -2.09 -17.74 -2.88
CA ASN A 9 -1.12 -16.87 -3.52
C ASN A 9 -1.78 -15.50 -3.52
N ASP A 10 -1.82 -14.82 -2.37
CA ASP A 10 -2.01 -13.37 -2.37
C ASP A 10 -1.04 -12.81 -3.41
N LEU A 11 -1.54 -12.07 -4.39
CA LEU A 11 -0.70 -11.41 -5.39
C LEU A 11 0.40 -10.58 -4.71
N ASP A 12 0.15 -10.08 -3.49
CA ASP A 12 1.13 -9.49 -2.59
C ASP A 12 2.29 -10.44 -2.28
N VAL A 13 2.05 -11.68 -1.87
CA VAL A 13 3.10 -12.64 -1.53
C VAL A 13 3.91 -13.06 -2.77
N VAL A 14 3.30 -13.10 -3.95
CA VAL A 14 4.01 -13.38 -5.21
C VAL A 14 4.94 -12.23 -5.58
N CYS A 15 4.50 -10.99 -5.39
CA CYS A 15 5.30 -9.79 -5.62
C CYS A 15 6.49 -9.68 -4.64
N LEU A 16 6.28 -10.09 -3.39
CA LEU A 16 7.26 -9.99 -2.30
C LEU A 16 8.34 -11.10 -2.33
N LYS A 17 8.03 -12.27 -2.90
CA LYS A 17 8.97 -13.41 -3.01
C LYS A 17 10.06 -13.24 -4.08
N SER A 18 9.91 -12.27 -4.98
CA SER A 18 10.92 -11.96 -6.01
C SER A 18 12.09 -11.12 -5.48
N ILE A 19 12.04 -10.66 -4.23
CA ILE A 19 13.03 -9.77 -3.61
C ILE A 19 13.77 -10.56 -2.52
N ASP A 20 14.83 -11.25 -2.95
CA ASP A 20 15.90 -11.85 -2.15
C ASP A 20 15.64 -13.03 -1.19
N ASN A 21 16.47 -14.05 -1.40
CA ASN A 21 16.71 -15.22 -0.56
C ASN A 21 17.53 -14.86 0.71
N SER A 22 17.25 -13.72 1.34
CA SER A 22 17.96 -13.22 2.52
C SER A 22 17.18 -13.52 3.80
N ALA A 23 17.78 -14.33 4.67
CA ALA A 23 17.17 -14.99 5.82
C ALA A 23 16.73 -14.07 6.99
N TYR A 24 16.54 -12.76 6.78
CA TYR A 24 16.22 -11.78 7.84
C TYR A 24 14.83 -11.14 7.75
N VAL A 25 14.10 -11.27 6.64
CA VAL A 25 12.75 -10.70 6.51
C VAL A 25 11.71 -11.76 6.88
N THR A 26 11.01 -11.57 8.00
CA THR A 26 10.03 -12.53 8.51
C THR A 26 8.71 -12.44 7.75
N ARG A 27 7.92 -13.51 7.78
CA ARG A 27 6.55 -13.51 7.25
C ARG A 27 5.68 -12.40 7.87
N GLU A 28 5.87 -12.14 9.16
CA GLU A 28 5.15 -11.11 9.90
C GLU A 28 5.45 -9.71 9.36
N PHE A 29 6.72 -9.43 9.02
CA PHE A 29 7.10 -8.18 8.39
C PHE A 29 6.37 -7.96 7.07
N PHE A 30 6.30 -9.00 6.22
CA PHE A 30 5.59 -8.90 4.93
C PHE A 30 4.09 -8.71 5.10
N GLN A 31 3.47 -9.33 6.11
CA GLN A 31 2.07 -9.12 6.43
C GLN A 31 1.83 -7.66 6.86
N GLU A 32 2.64 -7.14 7.79
CA GLU A 32 2.52 -5.75 8.23
C GLU A 32 2.71 -4.77 7.07
N ALA A 33 3.71 -5.00 6.22
CA ALA A 33 3.96 -4.15 5.05
C ALA A 33 2.82 -4.20 4.02
N SER A 34 2.14 -5.34 3.86
CA SER A 34 0.92 -5.48 3.03
C SER A 34 -0.27 -4.77 3.66
N ASP A 35 -0.47 -4.89 4.98
CA ASP A 35 -1.53 -4.19 5.71
C ASP A 35 -1.36 -2.66 5.60
N VAL A 36 -0.14 -2.15 5.74
CA VAL A 36 0.21 -0.72 5.58
C VAL A 36 -0.05 -0.24 4.15
N TYR A 37 0.29 -1.06 3.15
CA TYR A 37 0.02 -0.74 1.75
C TYR A 37 -1.50 -0.62 1.48
N SER A 38 -2.26 -1.61 1.93
CA SER A 38 -3.73 -1.63 1.82
C SER A 38 -4.36 -0.42 2.50
N PHE A 39 -3.83 -0.03 3.67
CA PHE A 39 -4.26 1.19 4.34
C PHE A 39 -3.96 2.45 3.53
N GLY A 40 -2.79 2.54 2.89
CA GLY A 40 -2.44 3.64 1.99
C GLY A 40 -3.41 3.79 0.81
N ILE A 41 -3.87 2.66 0.25
CA ILE A 41 -4.90 2.65 -0.81
C ILE A 41 -6.22 3.20 -0.29
N ILE A 42 -6.68 2.75 0.88
CA ILE A 42 -7.92 3.24 1.51
C ILE A 42 -7.82 4.74 1.81
N MET A 43 -6.69 5.20 2.37
CA MET A 43 -6.46 6.62 2.63
C MET A 43 -6.59 7.46 1.36
N MET A 44 -5.96 7.02 0.28
CA MET A 44 -6.02 7.70 -1.01
C MET A 44 -7.45 7.76 -1.54
N GLU A 45 -8.20 6.66 -1.49
CA GLU A 45 -9.61 6.61 -1.90
C GLU A 45 -10.48 7.55 -1.05
N VAL A 46 -10.31 7.58 0.26
CA VAL A 46 -11.06 8.48 1.17
C VAL A 46 -10.78 9.95 0.85
N ILE A 47 -9.52 10.30 0.56
CA ILE A 47 -9.11 11.68 0.30
C ILE A 47 -9.54 12.15 -1.09
N THR A 48 -9.44 11.28 -2.09
CA THR A 48 -9.77 11.62 -3.48
C THR A 48 -11.26 11.47 -3.78
N GLY A 49 -11.94 10.57 -3.07
CA GLY A 49 -13.30 10.13 -3.37
C GLY A 49 -13.39 9.28 -4.66
N PHE A 50 -12.26 8.80 -5.18
CA PHE A 50 -12.18 8.01 -6.39
C PHE A 50 -11.55 6.64 -6.12
N PRO A 51 -12.01 5.59 -6.80
CA PRO A 51 -11.34 4.30 -6.77
C PRO A 51 -9.86 4.42 -7.18
N PRO A 52 -8.95 3.63 -6.59
CA PRO A 52 -7.58 3.54 -7.05
C PRO A 52 -7.53 3.14 -8.53
N PHE A 53 -6.69 3.84 -9.29
CA PHE A 53 -6.53 3.63 -10.72
C PHE A 53 -7.84 3.75 -11.53
N TYR A 54 -8.72 4.69 -11.16
CA TYR A 54 -10.02 4.88 -11.84
C TYR A 54 -9.91 5.13 -13.37
N ASP A 55 -8.76 5.58 -13.86
CA ASP A 55 -8.46 5.81 -15.28
C ASP A 55 -7.93 4.56 -16.02
N PHE A 56 -7.67 3.45 -15.31
CA PHE A 56 -7.11 2.22 -15.88
C PHE A 56 -8.13 1.09 -15.89
N PRO A 57 -8.12 0.21 -16.91
CA PRO A 57 -8.85 -1.06 -16.85
C PRO A 57 -8.34 -1.91 -15.68
N HIS A 58 -9.25 -2.43 -14.84
CA HIS A 58 -8.90 -3.37 -13.77
C HIS A 58 -8.70 -4.79 -14.32
N ASP A 59 -7.63 -4.98 -15.07
CA ASP A 59 -7.23 -6.23 -15.70
C ASP A 59 -5.89 -6.77 -15.15
N GLU A 60 -5.44 -7.90 -15.69
CA GLU A 60 -4.17 -8.54 -15.31
C GLU A 60 -2.96 -7.63 -15.61
N ASN A 61 -3.02 -6.80 -16.66
CA ASN A 61 -1.93 -5.89 -17.00
C ASN A 61 -1.75 -4.80 -15.93
N LEU A 62 -2.86 -4.30 -15.37
CA LEU A 62 -2.81 -3.37 -14.24
C LEU A 62 -2.19 -4.05 -13.02
N ALA A 63 -2.58 -5.29 -12.71
CA ALA A 63 -2.01 -6.04 -11.58
C ALA A 63 -0.49 -6.24 -11.73
N ILE A 64 -0.02 -6.60 -12.93
CA ILE A 64 1.41 -6.71 -13.25
C ILE A 64 2.10 -5.36 -13.06
N SER A 65 1.52 -4.28 -13.61
CA SER A 65 2.10 -2.94 -13.51
C SER A 65 2.24 -2.48 -12.04
N ILE A 66 1.24 -2.75 -11.20
CA ILE A 66 1.31 -2.49 -9.76
C ILE A 66 2.45 -3.28 -9.12
N CYS A 67 2.60 -4.55 -9.53
CA CYS A 67 3.70 -5.38 -9.07
C CYS A 67 5.09 -4.87 -9.49
N GLU A 68 5.18 -4.25 -10.67
CA GLU A 68 6.40 -3.61 -11.18
C GLU A 68 6.68 -2.22 -10.59
N GLY A 69 5.80 -1.72 -9.71
CA GLY A 69 6.01 -0.47 -8.99
C GLY A 69 5.09 0.68 -9.40
N LEU A 70 4.10 0.46 -10.27
CA LEU A 70 3.08 1.47 -10.57
C LEU A 70 2.30 1.85 -9.30
N ARG A 71 2.17 3.15 -9.01
CA ARG A 71 1.44 3.66 -7.84
C ARG A 71 0.36 4.66 -8.23
N PRO A 72 -0.77 4.71 -7.50
CA PRO A 72 -1.80 5.70 -7.74
C PRO A 72 -1.25 7.08 -7.40
N THR A 73 -1.57 8.07 -8.22
CA THR A 73 -1.13 9.46 -8.02
C THR A 73 -2.29 10.33 -7.55
N ILE A 74 -1.99 11.24 -6.63
CA ILE A 74 -2.99 12.17 -6.09
C ILE A 74 -2.97 13.45 -6.92
N GLY A 75 -3.94 13.60 -7.82
CA GLY A 75 -4.06 14.79 -8.69
C GLY A 75 -4.60 16.05 -7.99
N ARG A 76 -4.84 16.01 -6.67
CA ARG A 76 -5.46 17.10 -5.90
C ARG A 76 -4.50 17.69 -4.88
N ARG A 77 -4.71 18.97 -4.54
CA ARG A 77 -4.00 19.60 -3.43
C ARG A 77 -4.53 19.07 -2.10
N ILE A 78 -3.73 18.23 -1.46
CA ILE A 78 -3.95 17.72 -0.12
C ILE A 78 -2.85 18.26 0.80
N PRO A 79 -3.03 18.29 2.13
CA PRO A 79 -1.95 18.65 3.05
C PRO A 79 -0.69 17.82 2.76
N GLN A 80 0.47 18.47 2.68
CA GLN A 80 1.73 17.82 2.32
C GLN A 80 2.04 16.63 3.23
N LEU A 81 1.68 16.72 4.51
CA LEU A 81 1.82 15.63 5.47
C LEU A 81 1.06 14.36 5.02
N LEU A 82 -0.20 14.50 4.58
CA LEU A 82 -1.01 13.37 4.14
C LEU A 82 -0.48 12.79 2.82
N SER A 83 -0.03 13.64 1.89
CA SER A 83 0.62 13.17 0.65
C SER A 83 1.85 12.33 0.96
N ASN A 84 2.75 12.86 1.79
CA ASN A 84 3.97 12.16 2.18
C ASN A 84 3.67 10.84 2.92
N LEU A 85 2.61 10.80 3.73
CA LEU A 85 2.21 9.60 4.44
C LEU A 85 1.73 8.51 3.46
N ILE A 86 0.88 8.89 2.51
CA ILE A 86 0.37 7.97 1.48
C ILE A 86 1.51 7.46 0.61
N ASP A 87 2.42 8.34 0.17
CA ASP A 87 3.57 7.95 -0.66
C ASP A 87 4.45 6.92 0.07
N GLN A 88 4.67 7.09 1.39
CA GLN A 88 5.44 6.14 2.19
C GLN A 88 4.69 4.81 2.43
N CYS A 89 3.36 4.84 2.63
CA CYS A 89 2.57 3.61 2.72
C CYS A 89 2.59 2.82 1.41
N LEU A 90 2.65 3.54 0.28
CA LEU A 90 2.59 2.98 -1.05
C LEU A 90 3.98 2.70 -1.67
N ASP A 91 5.07 2.71 -0.90
CA ASP A 91 6.40 2.43 -1.46
C ASP A 91 6.44 1.04 -2.14
N ALA A 92 7.13 0.97 -3.26
CA ALA A 92 7.34 -0.28 -3.99
C ALA A 92 8.18 -1.27 -3.20
N ASP A 93 9.16 -0.77 -2.46
CA ASP A 93 9.99 -1.54 -1.55
C ASP A 93 9.26 -1.68 -0.19
N PRO A 94 8.86 -2.90 0.21
CA PRO A 94 8.20 -3.15 1.48
C PRO A 94 9.04 -2.73 2.68
N THR A 95 10.37 -2.74 2.54
CA THR A 95 11.32 -2.37 3.59
C THR A 95 11.37 -0.86 3.86
N LYS A 96 10.88 -0.06 2.91
CA LYS A 96 10.80 1.40 3.02
C LYS A 96 9.44 1.90 3.49
N ARG A 97 8.45 1.02 3.55
CA ARG A 97 7.13 1.37 4.10
C ARG A 97 7.25 1.66 5.59
N LEU A 98 6.44 2.60 6.05
CA LEU A 98 6.30 2.91 7.47
C LEU A 98 5.81 1.68 8.23
N SER A 99 6.25 1.51 9.48
CA SER A 99 5.59 0.55 10.37
C SER A 99 4.19 1.03 10.75
N SER A 100 3.34 0.09 11.14
CA SER A 100 1.99 0.38 11.66
C SER A 100 2.03 1.36 12.84
N GLU A 101 3.05 1.25 13.71
CA GLU A 101 3.28 2.16 14.83
C GLU A 101 3.64 3.58 14.37
N GLN A 102 4.56 3.72 13.42
CA GLN A 102 4.94 5.02 12.87
C GLN A 102 3.77 5.72 12.18
N LEU A 103 2.98 4.96 11.41
CA LEU A 103 1.77 5.43 10.76
C LEU A 103 0.76 5.96 11.78
N LYS A 104 0.46 5.16 12.82
CA LYS A 104 -0.44 5.56 13.92
C LYS A 104 0.04 6.81 14.63
N ASN A 105 1.34 6.89 14.95
CA ASN A 105 1.92 8.03 15.64
C ASN A 105 1.83 9.31 14.80
N THR A 106 2.11 9.22 13.50
CA THR A 106 2.05 10.36 12.58
C THR A 106 0.62 10.88 12.43
N LEU A 107 -0.35 9.98 12.24
CA LEU A 107 -1.77 10.35 12.19
C LEU A 107 -2.27 10.93 13.52
N GLY A 108 -1.83 10.37 14.64
CA GLY A 108 -2.17 10.85 15.97
C GLY A 108 -1.59 12.23 16.30
N GLN A 109 -0.40 12.55 15.78
CA GLN A 109 0.18 13.90 15.86
C GLN A 109 -0.62 14.88 15.00
N TYR A 110 -0.89 14.52 13.74
CA TYR A 110 -1.71 15.33 12.84
C TYR A 110 -3.07 15.69 13.46
N TYR A 111 -3.77 14.71 14.05
CA TYR A 111 -5.06 14.95 14.70
C TYR A 111 -4.98 15.93 15.89
N LYS A 112 -3.82 16.03 16.57
CA LYS A 112 -3.63 16.98 17.68
C LYS A 112 -3.29 18.39 17.21
N ASP A 113 -2.70 18.51 16.03
CA ASP A 113 -2.22 19.78 15.47
C ASP A 113 -3.32 20.53 14.70
N VAL A 114 -4.44 19.84 14.37
CA VAL A 114 -5.65 20.40 13.73
C VAL A 114 -6.68 20.78 14.78
#